data_AF-A0A660V589-F1
#
_entry.id   AF-A0A660V589-F1
#
_cell.length_a   1.000
_cell.length_b   1.000
_cell.length_c   1.000
_cell.angle_alpha   90.00
_cell.angle_beta   90.00
_cell.angle_gamma   90.00
#
_symmetry.space_group_name_H-M   'P 1'
#
loop_
_entity.id
_entity.type
_entity.pdbx_description
1 polymer ?
#
loop_
_entity_poly.entity_id
_entity_poly.type
_entity_poly.pdbx_seq_one_letter_code
_entity_poly.pdbx_strand_id
1 'polypeptide(L)'
;MVAALLLLLAQPQIVSQELPDGWVGEHYDARIEVRGGTKPLKWSGEGLPPGLVLAGGHIRGVPEVAGRFVFIVEVTDKEGKKDSGVFVMVIRRRHRAQEKKIEGPLERALWWLARHQDTEQLGGERGRWDPTGFMRRCGVPACSNPPRVQEGFTVGITALAALAFLNSGSTHKTGKYAATVKAALTWLLKQQNIRGWLGRLREGGLWYVRDWLLNHALATLFLCRLLRISGDEALRRPALRAVRCLLEAQTPSSAWGYDGEGPNIVVSCVCVMGLREAEAAGLKFPGSVFEDAARFAKNCI
;
A
#
# COMPACT_ATOMS: atom_id res chain seq x y z
N MET A 1 52.49 -12.93 -42.15
CA MET A 1 51.94 -13.15 -40.80
C MET A 1 50.67 -12.30 -40.68
N VAL A 2 49.52 -12.86 -41.02
CA VAL A 2 48.23 -12.17 -40.90
C VAL A 2 47.81 -12.32 -39.44
N ALA A 3 47.83 -11.22 -38.69
CA ALA A 3 47.36 -11.19 -37.32
C ALA A 3 45.86 -11.52 -37.33
N ALA A 4 45.52 -12.71 -36.84
CA ALA A 4 44.17 -13.07 -36.50
C ALA A 4 43.71 -12.13 -35.39
N LEU A 5 42.98 -11.06 -35.77
CA LEU A 5 42.23 -10.24 -34.85
C LEU A 5 41.10 -11.12 -34.32
N LEU A 6 41.39 -11.85 -33.24
CA LEU A 6 40.40 -12.59 -32.47
C LEU A 6 39.46 -11.55 -31.85
N LEU A 7 38.40 -11.18 -32.59
CA LEU A 7 37.27 -10.44 -32.04
C LEU A 7 36.71 -11.31 -30.91
N LEU A 8 36.99 -10.94 -29.66
CA LEU A 8 36.36 -11.53 -28.50
C LEU A 8 34.88 -11.14 -28.55
N LEU A 9 34.07 -11.91 -29.29
CA LEU A 9 32.64 -11.67 -29.42
C LEU A 9 32.01 -11.91 -28.06
N ALA A 10 31.58 -10.81 -27.43
CA ALA A 10 30.90 -10.82 -26.14
C ALA A 10 29.72 -11.78 -26.21
N GLN A 11 29.67 -12.76 -25.30
CA GLN A 11 28.55 -13.68 -25.16
C GLN A 11 27.23 -12.93 -24.96
N PRO A 12 26.08 -13.49 -25.38
CA PRO A 12 24.80 -12.87 -25.08
C PRO A 12 24.62 -12.78 -23.55
N GLN A 13 24.00 -11.71 -23.08
CA GLN A 13 23.68 -11.48 -21.68
C GLN A 13 22.27 -10.90 -21.55
N ILE A 14 21.38 -11.61 -20.87
CA ILE A 14 20.05 -11.13 -20.50
C ILE A 14 20.21 -10.06 -19.44
N VAL A 15 19.69 -8.85 -19.72
CA VAL A 15 19.75 -7.71 -18.79
C VAL A 15 18.41 -7.38 -18.14
N SER A 16 17.32 -7.97 -18.64
CA SER A 16 16.01 -7.90 -17.99
C SER A 16 16.03 -8.64 -16.65
N GLN A 17 15.70 -7.94 -15.57
CA GLN A 17 15.59 -8.52 -14.22
C GLN A 17 14.15 -8.87 -13.84
N GLU A 18 13.18 -8.09 -14.33
CA GLU A 18 11.76 -8.26 -14.04
C GLU A 18 10.93 -8.06 -15.32
N LEU A 19 9.74 -8.66 -15.34
CA LEU A 19 8.77 -8.52 -16.41
C LEU A 19 7.43 -8.04 -15.82
N PRO A 20 6.63 -7.26 -16.57
CA PRO A 20 5.31 -6.86 -16.12
C PRO A 20 4.42 -8.07 -15.82
N ASP A 21 3.57 -7.95 -14.78
CA ASP A 21 2.50 -8.92 -14.50
C ASP A 21 1.51 -9.04 -15.67
N GLY A 22 0.92 -10.22 -15.84
CA GLY A 22 -0.10 -10.50 -16.87
C GLY A 22 -1.51 -10.67 -16.29
N TRP A 23 -2.52 -10.73 -17.17
CA TRP A 23 -3.93 -10.90 -16.77
C TRP A 23 -4.62 -11.97 -17.61
N VAL A 24 -5.46 -12.77 -16.97
CA VAL A 24 -6.23 -13.81 -17.67
C VAL A 24 -7.14 -13.17 -18.72
N GLY A 25 -7.03 -13.66 -19.97
CA GLY A 25 -7.87 -13.25 -21.09
C GLY A 25 -7.45 -11.95 -21.79
N GLU A 26 -6.28 -11.39 -21.45
CA GLU A 26 -5.78 -10.17 -22.09
C GLU A 26 -4.50 -10.41 -22.87
N HIS A 27 -4.34 -9.67 -23.97
CA HIS A 27 -3.11 -9.74 -24.76
C HIS A 27 -1.93 -9.20 -23.95
N TYR A 28 -0.91 -10.04 -23.82
CA TYR A 28 0.36 -9.72 -23.19
C TYR A 28 1.44 -9.69 -24.27
N ASP A 29 2.37 -8.73 -24.17
CA ASP A 29 3.57 -8.66 -25.00
C ASP A 29 4.66 -7.93 -24.21
N ALA A 30 5.69 -8.65 -23.79
CA ALA A 30 6.85 -8.09 -23.11
C ALA A 30 8.14 -8.58 -23.75
N ARG A 31 9.09 -7.67 -23.92
CA ARG A 31 10.39 -7.94 -24.53
C ARG A 31 11.44 -8.24 -23.47
N ILE A 32 12.27 -9.24 -23.76
CA ILE A 32 13.48 -9.56 -22.99
C ILE A 32 14.67 -8.87 -23.67
N GLU A 33 15.37 -8.03 -22.92
CA GLU A 33 16.52 -7.28 -23.40
C GLU A 33 17.79 -8.10 -23.21
N VAL A 34 18.60 -8.18 -24.27
CA VAL A 34 19.88 -8.90 -24.31
C VAL A 34 20.96 -7.97 -24.85
N ARG A 35 22.15 -8.00 -24.23
CA ARG A 35 23.38 -7.36 -24.71
C ARG A 35 24.34 -8.41 -25.24
N GLY A 36 25.18 -8.05 -26.21
CA GLY A 36 26.14 -8.98 -26.80
C GLY A 36 25.49 -10.07 -27.67
N GLY A 37 26.29 -11.07 -28.02
CA GLY A 37 25.92 -12.21 -28.85
C GLY A 37 25.91 -11.92 -30.36
N THR A 38 26.29 -12.92 -31.14
CA THR A 38 26.24 -12.84 -32.62
C THR A 38 24.85 -13.21 -33.13
N LYS A 39 24.20 -12.30 -33.86
CA LYS A 39 22.90 -12.55 -34.48
C LYS A 39 22.99 -13.63 -35.58
N PRO A 40 21.91 -14.39 -35.84
CA PRO A 40 20.61 -14.34 -35.17
C PRO A 40 20.62 -14.99 -33.79
N LEU A 41 19.88 -14.41 -32.86
CA LEU A 41 19.66 -15.00 -31.54
C LEU A 41 18.49 -15.97 -31.60
N LYS A 42 18.68 -17.16 -31.02
CA LYS A 42 17.67 -18.19 -30.81
C LYS A 42 17.20 -18.13 -29.35
N TRP A 43 15.92 -18.37 -29.14
CA TRP A 43 15.26 -18.23 -27.85
C TRP A 43 14.53 -19.52 -27.49
N SER A 44 14.64 -19.94 -26.24
CA SER A 44 13.84 -21.02 -25.67
C SER A 44 13.35 -20.59 -24.28
N GLY A 45 12.16 -21.06 -23.92
CA GLY A 45 11.54 -20.76 -22.63
C GLY A 45 10.84 -21.99 -22.07
N GLU A 46 10.99 -22.23 -20.78
CA GLU A 46 10.43 -23.37 -20.06
C GLU A 46 9.64 -22.89 -18.84
N GLY A 47 8.43 -23.44 -18.63
CA GLY A 47 7.57 -23.09 -17.50
C GLY A 47 6.74 -21.82 -17.67
N LEU A 48 6.62 -21.30 -18.90
CA LEU A 48 5.82 -20.11 -19.21
C LEU A 48 4.36 -20.25 -18.73
N PRO A 49 3.70 -19.16 -18.30
CA PRO A 49 2.28 -19.19 -17.96
C PRO A 49 1.42 -19.74 -19.11
N PRO A 50 0.38 -20.56 -18.83
CA PRO A 50 -0.53 -21.07 -19.86
C PRO A 50 -1.11 -19.95 -20.72
N GLY A 51 -1.04 -20.11 -22.05
CA GLY A 51 -1.47 -19.12 -23.04
C GLY A 51 -0.40 -18.11 -23.47
N LEU A 52 0.80 -18.15 -22.89
CA LEU A 52 1.96 -17.35 -23.30
C LEU A 52 3.02 -18.18 -24.04
N VAL A 53 3.66 -17.55 -25.01
CA VAL A 53 4.76 -18.13 -25.80
C VAL A 53 5.94 -17.17 -25.88
N LEU A 54 7.17 -17.71 -25.94
CA LEU A 54 8.37 -16.93 -26.24
C LEU A 54 8.66 -16.98 -27.74
N ALA A 55 8.64 -15.83 -28.41
CA ALA A 55 8.92 -15.71 -29.84
C ALA A 55 9.77 -14.46 -30.10
N GLY A 56 10.97 -14.65 -30.68
CA GLY A 56 11.84 -13.53 -31.06
C GLY A 56 12.27 -12.63 -29.91
N GLY A 57 12.40 -13.18 -28.69
CA GLY A 57 12.71 -12.41 -27.48
C GLY A 57 11.49 -11.73 -26.83
N HIS A 58 10.28 -11.97 -27.36
CA HIS A 58 9.03 -11.48 -26.77
C HIS A 58 8.26 -12.62 -26.11
N ILE A 59 7.85 -12.42 -24.86
CA ILE A 59 6.81 -13.24 -24.23
C ILE A 59 5.48 -12.61 -24.60
N ARG A 60 4.68 -13.34 -25.37
CA ARG A 60 3.42 -12.83 -25.92
C ARG A 60 2.31 -13.86 -25.91
N GLY A 61 1.07 -13.41 -25.95
CA GLY A 61 -0.10 -14.29 -26.00
C GLY A 61 -1.23 -13.80 -25.11
N VAL A 62 -2.11 -14.70 -24.72
CA VAL A 62 -3.26 -14.41 -23.85
C VAL A 62 -3.22 -15.38 -22.67
N PRO A 63 -2.82 -14.94 -21.46
CA PRO A 63 -2.76 -15.81 -20.30
C PRO A 63 -4.12 -16.45 -20.00
N GLU A 64 -4.13 -17.72 -19.64
CA GLU A 64 -5.37 -18.48 -19.40
C GLU A 64 -5.61 -18.74 -17.92
N VAL A 65 -4.54 -18.89 -17.14
CA VAL A 65 -4.61 -19.30 -15.73
C VAL A 65 -3.94 -18.26 -14.85
N ALA A 66 -4.68 -17.78 -13.85
CA ALA A 66 -4.12 -16.90 -12.84
C ALA A 66 -3.27 -17.70 -11.84
N GLY A 67 -2.14 -17.13 -11.44
CA GLY A 67 -1.17 -17.78 -10.58
C GLY A 67 0.17 -17.05 -10.57
N ARG A 68 1.07 -17.48 -9.69
CA ARG A 68 2.48 -17.08 -9.72
C ARG A 68 3.24 -18.15 -10.49
N PHE A 69 3.93 -17.75 -11.54
CA PHE A 69 4.71 -18.63 -12.41
C PHE A 69 6.18 -18.27 -12.30
N VAL A 70 7.02 -19.30 -12.20
CA VAL A 70 8.47 -19.20 -12.28
C VAL A 70 8.88 -19.92 -13.55
N PHE A 71 9.59 -19.22 -14.43
CA PHE A 71 9.99 -19.76 -15.72
C PHE A 71 11.41 -19.35 -16.06
N ILE A 72 12.04 -20.13 -16.93
CA ILE A 72 13.42 -19.94 -17.36
C ILE A 72 13.40 -19.54 -18.82
N VAL A 73 14.22 -18.55 -19.17
CA VAL A 73 14.48 -18.16 -20.56
C VAL A 73 15.94 -18.36 -20.86
N GLU A 74 16.23 -19.02 -21.97
CA GLU A 74 17.58 -19.17 -22.51
C GLU A 74 17.67 -18.43 -23.86
N VAL A 75 18.77 -17.70 -24.05
CA VAL A 75 19.16 -17.11 -25.32
C VAL A 75 20.45 -17.78 -25.80
N THR A 76 20.47 -18.20 -27.07
CA THR A 76 21.63 -18.79 -27.73
C THR A 76 21.98 -17.98 -28.97
N ASP A 77 23.24 -17.61 -29.14
CA ASP A 77 23.70 -16.87 -30.31
C ASP A 77 24.07 -17.80 -31.48
N LYS A 78 24.45 -17.22 -32.63
CA LYS A 78 24.86 -17.98 -33.82
C LYS A 78 26.08 -18.87 -33.59
N GLU A 79 26.98 -18.47 -32.68
CA GLU A 79 28.20 -19.22 -32.35
C GLU A 79 27.96 -20.30 -31.29
N GLY A 80 26.72 -20.42 -30.78
CA GLY A 80 26.34 -21.39 -29.76
C GLY A 80 26.60 -20.93 -28.33
N LYS A 81 26.99 -19.67 -28.10
CA LYS A 81 27.14 -19.09 -26.76
C LYS A 81 25.76 -18.81 -26.17
N LYS A 82 25.61 -19.03 -24.87
CA LYS A 82 24.32 -19.01 -24.19
C LYS A 82 24.31 -18.14 -22.94
N ASP A 83 23.13 -17.66 -22.59
CA ASP A 83 22.82 -17.12 -21.26
C ASP A 83 21.39 -17.49 -20.85
N SER A 84 21.13 -17.52 -19.55
CA SER A 84 19.83 -17.92 -18.98
C SER A 84 19.38 -17.00 -17.86
N GLY A 85 18.09 -16.68 -17.85
CA GLY A 85 17.44 -15.84 -16.85
C GLY A 85 16.25 -16.56 -16.21
N VAL A 86 16.11 -16.43 -14.89
CA VAL A 86 14.92 -16.89 -14.15
C VAL A 86 14.00 -15.71 -13.96
N PHE A 87 12.74 -15.86 -14.37
CA PHE A 87 11.72 -14.84 -14.24
C PHE A 87 10.59 -15.32 -13.37
N VAL A 88 10.02 -14.37 -12.63
CA VAL A 88 8.80 -14.56 -11.87
C VAL A 88 7.75 -13.65 -12.47
N MET A 89 6.60 -14.22 -12.83
CA MET A 89 5.46 -13.46 -13.33
C MET A 89 4.20 -13.83 -12.55
N VAL A 90 3.40 -12.82 -12.18
CA VAL A 90 2.09 -13.05 -11.60
C VAL A 90 1.04 -12.82 -12.69
N ILE A 91 0.25 -13.85 -12.98
CA ILE A 91 -0.97 -13.72 -13.79
C ILE A 91 -2.16 -13.52 -12.85
N ARG A 92 -2.93 -12.46 -13.07
CA ARG A 92 -4.05 -12.06 -12.20
C ARG A 92 -5.40 -12.30 -12.88
N ARG A 93 -6.45 -12.52 -12.08
CA ARG A 93 -7.83 -12.57 -12.59
C ARG A 93 -8.43 -11.17 -12.65
N ARG A 94 -9.18 -10.87 -13.71
CA ARG A 94 -9.99 -9.65 -13.79
C ARG A 94 -11.31 -9.86 -13.02
N HIS A 95 -11.66 -8.94 -12.12
CA HIS A 95 -12.90 -8.99 -11.33
C HIS A 95 -14.14 -8.37 -12.03
N ARG A 96 -14.10 -8.21 -13.36
CA ARG A 96 -15.13 -7.50 -14.16
C ARG A 96 -16.57 -8.01 -13.96
N ALA A 97 -16.75 -9.28 -13.63
CA ALA A 97 -18.07 -9.86 -13.36
C ALA A 97 -18.68 -9.41 -12.02
N GLN A 98 -17.84 -9.11 -11.01
CA GLN A 98 -18.29 -8.56 -9.73
C GLN A 98 -18.58 -7.06 -9.84
N GLU A 99 -17.77 -6.30 -10.59
CA GLU A 99 -17.98 -4.85 -10.81
C GLU A 99 -19.35 -4.52 -11.39
N LYS A 100 -19.87 -5.35 -12.31
CA LYS A 100 -21.20 -5.16 -12.93
C LYS A 100 -22.38 -5.30 -11.95
N LYS A 101 -22.19 -5.92 -10.79
CA LYS A 101 -23.24 -6.07 -9.74
C LYS A 101 -23.19 -4.96 -8.68
N ILE A 102 -22.34 -3.96 -8.83
CA ILE A 102 -22.09 -2.93 -7.81
C ILE A 102 -22.87 -1.65 -8.14
N GLU A 103 -23.96 -1.44 -7.42
CA GLU A 103 -24.86 -0.31 -7.62
C GLU A 103 -24.42 0.92 -6.82
N GLY A 104 -24.42 2.07 -7.47
CA GLY A 104 -24.11 3.37 -6.84
C GLY A 104 -22.62 3.74 -6.75
N PRO A 105 -22.29 5.05 -6.75
CA PRO A 105 -20.91 5.54 -6.74
C PRO A 105 -20.18 5.27 -5.43
N LEU A 106 -20.86 5.40 -4.28
CA LEU A 106 -20.28 5.10 -2.96
C LEU A 106 -19.83 3.65 -2.87
N GLU A 107 -20.69 2.72 -3.27
CA GLU A 107 -20.39 1.30 -3.16
C GLU A 107 -19.26 0.88 -4.11
N ARG A 108 -19.19 1.47 -5.32
CA ARG A 108 -18.04 1.28 -6.22
C ARG A 108 -16.73 1.77 -5.60
N ALA A 109 -16.76 2.91 -4.90
CA ALA A 109 -15.59 3.45 -4.23
C ALA A 109 -15.14 2.57 -3.05
N LEU A 110 -16.07 2.10 -2.22
CA LEU A 110 -15.77 1.20 -1.10
C LEU A 110 -15.27 -0.16 -1.58
N TRP A 111 -15.88 -0.70 -2.63
CA TRP A 111 -15.43 -1.93 -3.24
C TRP A 111 -14.01 -1.79 -3.82
N TRP A 112 -13.75 -0.66 -4.51
CA TRP A 112 -12.42 -0.36 -5.00
C TRP A 112 -11.42 -0.32 -3.85
N LEU A 113 -11.72 0.41 -2.77
CA LEU A 113 -10.85 0.47 -1.59
C LEU A 113 -10.60 -0.93 -1.01
N ALA A 114 -11.63 -1.75 -0.85
CA ALA A 114 -11.50 -3.09 -0.27
C ALA A 114 -10.62 -3.99 -1.13
N ARG A 115 -10.73 -3.89 -2.47
CA ARG A 115 -9.89 -4.61 -3.43
C ARG A 115 -8.43 -4.14 -3.40
N HIS A 116 -8.18 -2.90 -3.02
CA HIS A 116 -6.83 -2.30 -2.96
C HIS A 116 -6.18 -2.42 -1.58
N GLN A 117 -6.80 -3.12 -0.63
CA GLN A 117 -6.15 -3.47 0.63
C GLN A 117 -5.06 -4.53 0.40
N ASP A 118 -3.92 -4.40 1.08
CA ASP A 118 -2.82 -5.35 0.95
C ASP A 118 -3.17 -6.74 1.51
N THR A 119 -2.60 -7.75 0.86
CA THR A 119 -2.65 -9.18 1.19
C THR A 119 -1.27 -9.82 1.05
N GLU A 120 -1.00 -10.87 1.84
CA GLU A 120 0.27 -11.62 1.84
C GLU A 120 0.62 -12.22 0.48
N GLN A 121 -0.39 -12.68 -0.28
CA GLN A 121 -0.23 -13.29 -1.61
C GLN A 121 0.39 -12.35 -2.65
N LEU A 122 0.45 -11.06 -2.36
CA LEU A 122 0.82 -10.00 -3.30
C LEU A 122 1.99 -9.15 -2.75
N GLY A 123 2.78 -9.71 -1.82
CA GLY A 123 4.05 -9.15 -1.36
C GLY A 123 3.95 -7.99 -0.36
N GLY A 124 2.78 -7.75 0.23
CA GLY A 124 2.55 -6.71 1.25
C GLY A 124 2.03 -7.28 2.57
N GLU A 125 2.08 -6.47 3.63
CA GLU A 125 1.49 -6.85 4.92
C GLU A 125 -0.04 -6.77 4.86
N ARG A 126 -0.73 -7.86 5.22
CA ARG A 126 -2.19 -7.91 5.20
C ARG A 126 -2.80 -6.78 6.04
N GLY A 127 -3.75 -6.05 5.42
CA GLY A 127 -4.63 -5.11 6.12
C GLY A 127 -4.29 -3.62 5.93
N ARG A 128 -3.10 -3.29 5.42
CA ARG A 128 -2.73 -1.89 5.14
C ARG A 128 -3.15 -1.46 3.74
N TRP A 129 -3.13 -0.14 3.49
CA TRP A 129 -3.11 0.42 2.14
C TRP A 129 -1.75 1.07 1.90
N ASP A 130 -0.98 0.47 1.02
CA ASP A 130 0.38 0.91 0.69
C ASP A 130 0.34 2.06 -0.34
N PRO A 131 0.78 3.29 0.01
CA PRO A 131 0.82 4.42 -0.91
C PRO A 131 1.74 4.22 -2.10
N THR A 132 2.86 3.52 -1.94
CA THR A 132 3.85 3.31 -3.01
C THR A 132 3.45 2.12 -3.87
N GLY A 133 2.80 1.15 -3.24
CA GLY A 133 2.41 -0.11 -3.83
C GLY A 133 0.97 -0.24 -4.32
N PHE A 134 0.12 0.79 -4.17
CA PHE A 134 -1.31 0.66 -4.42
C PHE A 134 -1.63 0.17 -5.84
N MET A 135 -0.77 0.53 -6.81
CA MET A 135 -0.88 0.13 -8.22
C MET A 135 -0.76 -1.38 -8.43
N ARG A 136 -0.07 -2.10 -7.55
CA ARG A 136 -0.03 -3.58 -7.54
C ARG A 136 -1.41 -4.21 -7.36
N ARG A 137 -2.41 -3.40 -6.99
CA ARG A 137 -3.80 -3.80 -6.79
C ARG A 137 -4.73 -3.26 -7.89
N CYS A 138 -4.29 -2.33 -8.74
CA CYS A 138 -5.09 -1.87 -9.89
C CYS A 138 -5.34 -3.03 -10.86
N GLY A 139 -6.56 -3.09 -11.41
CA GLY A 139 -6.91 -4.01 -12.50
C GLY A 139 -6.47 -3.43 -13.84
N VAL A 140 -6.92 -4.01 -14.95
CA VAL A 140 -6.74 -3.41 -16.28
C VAL A 140 -7.98 -2.60 -16.68
N PRO A 141 -7.83 -1.39 -17.26
CA PRO A 141 -6.54 -0.69 -17.41
C PRO A 141 -5.97 -0.29 -16.05
N ALA A 142 -4.64 -0.41 -15.93
CA ALA A 142 -3.92 0.05 -14.75
C ALA A 142 -4.28 1.52 -14.50
N CYS A 143 -4.38 1.91 -13.24
CA CYS A 143 -4.72 3.29 -12.91
C CYS A 143 -3.69 4.22 -13.57
N SER A 144 -4.13 5.32 -14.19
CA SER A 144 -3.25 6.12 -15.06
C SER A 144 -2.20 6.95 -14.31
N ASN A 145 -2.27 6.97 -12.97
CA ASN A 145 -1.45 7.80 -12.13
C ASN A 145 -0.49 6.94 -11.29
N PRO A 146 0.82 6.97 -11.57
CA PRO A 146 1.79 6.28 -10.74
C PRO A 146 1.83 6.88 -9.33
N PRO A 147 2.33 6.12 -8.34
CA PRO A 147 2.44 6.59 -6.96
C PRO A 147 3.33 7.83 -6.90
N ARG A 148 2.86 8.89 -6.23
CA ARG A 148 3.62 10.14 -6.00
C ARG A 148 4.03 10.32 -4.53
N VAL A 149 3.77 9.32 -3.68
CA VAL A 149 3.84 9.45 -2.22
C VAL A 149 4.97 8.61 -1.65
N GLN A 150 5.56 9.06 -0.54
CA GLN A 150 6.61 8.35 0.19
C GLN A 150 6.03 7.25 1.09
N GLU A 151 6.82 6.22 1.44
CA GLU A 151 6.38 5.06 2.25
C GLU A 151 5.81 5.40 3.64
N GLY A 152 6.18 6.56 4.21
CA GLY A 152 5.83 6.91 5.60
C GLY A 152 4.35 7.20 5.88
N PHE A 153 3.51 7.41 4.85
CA PHE A 153 2.10 7.76 5.00
C PHE A 153 1.15 6.58 5.23
N THR A 154 1.69 5.36 5.27
CA THR A 154 0.89 4.11 5.29
C THR A 154 -0.10 4.03 6.46
N VAL A 155 0.29 4.52 7.65
CA VAL A 155 -0.62 4.55 8.83
C VAL A 155 -1.81 5.48 8.60
N GLY A 156 -1.57 6.71 8.15
CA GLY A 156 -2.64 7.68 7.92
C GLY A 156 -3.56 7.25 6.79
N ILE A 157 -3.01 6.72 5.70
CA ILE A 157 -3.79 6.23 4.55
C ILE A 157 -4.64 5.02 4.96
N THR A 158 -4.07 4.08 5.72
CA THR A 158 -4.80 2.91 6.21
C THR A 158 -5.95 3.33 7.14
N ALA A 159 -5.71 4.27 8.05
CA ALA A 159 -6.74 4.79 8.95
C ALA A 159 -7.85 5.53 8.17
N LEU A 160 -7.49 6.34 7.18
CA LEU A 160 -8.45 7.07 6.36
C LEU A 160 -9.31 6.14 5.50
N ALA A 161 -8.72 5.12 4.88
CA ALA A 161 -9.45 4.09 4.15
C ALA A 161 -10.41 3.33 5.10
N ALA A 162 -9.94 2.96 6.30
CA ALA A 162 -10.75 2.29 7.30
C ALA A 162 -11.93 3.16 7.80
N LEU A 163 -11.73 4.48 7.96
CA LEU A 163 -12.79 5.43 8.30
C LEU A 163 -13.88 5.50 7.22
N ALA A 164 -13.54 5.36 5.94
CA ALA A 164 -14.54 5.33 4.86
C ALA A 164 -15.51 4.15 5.03
N PHE A 165 -15.00 2.97 5.42
CA PHE A 165 -15.84 1.80 5.72
C PHE A 165 -16.68 1.97 6.99
N LEU A 166 -16.14 2.62 8.03
CA LEU A 166 -16.93 2.94 9.22
C LEU A 166 -18.08 3.89 8.88
N ASN A 167 -17.81 4.90 8.06
CA ASN A 167 -18.81 5.88 7.63
C ASN A 167 -19.89 5.27 6.73
N SER A 168 -19.61 4.15 6.06
CA SER A 168 -20.60 3.38 5.30
C SER A 168 -21.32 2.30 6.12
N GLY A 169 -21.03 2.20 7.43
CA GLY A 169 -21.72 1.31 8.37
C GLY A 169 -21.06 -0.06 8.58
N SER A 170 -19.84 -0.28 8.08
CA SER A 170 -19.08 -1.51 8.36
C SER A 170 -18.14 -1.33 9.55
N THR A 171 -18.19 -2.22 10.53
CA THR A 171 -17.24 -2.33 11.65
C THR A 171 -16.35 -3.56 11.47
N HIS A 172 -15.39 -3.83 12.36
CA HIS A 172 -14.63 -5.09 12.32
C HIS A 172 -15.45 -6.33 12.72
N LYS A 173 -16.66 -6.13 13.26
CA LYS A 173 -17.57 -7.20 13.71
C LYS A 173 -18.73 -7.43 12.74
N THR A 174 -19.22 -6.37 12.08
CA THR A 174 -20.48 -6.37 11.32
C THR A 174 -20.38 -5.53 10.05
N GLY A 175 -21.29 -5.76 9.09
CA GLY A 175 -21.37 -5.02 7.85
C GLY A 175 -20.63 -5.65 6.67
N LYS A 176 -20.90 -5.15 5.47
CA LYS A 176 -20.44 -5.72 4.19
C LYS A 176 -18.91 -5.82 4.11
N TYR A 177 -18.19 -4.87 4.70
CA TYR A 177 -16.74 -4.79 4.65
C TYR A 177 -16.06 -5.19 5.97
N ALA A 178 -16.71 -6.02 6.80
CA ALA A 178 -16.20 -6.32 8.13
C ALA A 178 -14.80 -6.95 8.14
N ALA A 179 -14.53 -7.87 7.21
CA ALA A 179 -13.22 -8.48 7.05
C ALA A 179 -12.12 -7.46 6.70
N THR A 180 -12.45 -6.50 5.83
CA THR A 180 -11.56 -5.40 5.42
C THR A 180 -11.24 -4.49 6.62
N VAL A 181 -12.25 -4.10 7.40
CA VAL A 181 -12.05 -3.28 8.62
C VAL A 181 -11.25 -4.05 9.67
N LYS A 182 -11.54 -5.35 9.87
CA LYS A 182 -10.80 -6.20 10.81
C LYS A 182 -9.32 -6.32 10.43
N ALA A 183 -9.01 -6.49 9.15
CA ALA A 183 -7.63 -6.55 8.67
C ALA A 183 -6.90 -5.21 8.91
N ALA A 184 -7.56 -4.08 8.62
CA ALA A 184 -7.02 -2.75 8.87
C ALA A 184 -6.74 -2.49 10.35
N LEU A 185 -7.71 -2.80 11.23
CA LEU A 185 -7.57 -2.70 12.68
C LEU A 185 -6.38 -3.55 13.16
N THR A 186 -6.31 -4.81 12.73
CA THR A 186 -5.25 -5.74 13.13
C THR A 186 -3.87 -5.19 12.74
N TRP A 187 -3.75 -4.65 11.53
CA TRP A 187 -2.50 -4.05 11.09
C TRP A 187 -2.14 -2.77 11.86
N LEU A 188 -3.11 -1.86 12.07
CA LEU A 188 -2.89 -0.61 12.81
C LEU A 188 -2.48 -0.85 14.26
N LEU A 189 -3.07 -1.82 14.96
CA LEU A 189 -2.69 -2.16 16.33
C LEU A 189 -1.24 -2.64 16.43
N LYS A 190 -0.72 -3.34 15.40
CA LYS A 190 0.70 -3.72 15.32
C LYS A 190 1.64 -2.51 15.18
N GLN A 191 1.14 -1.40 14.63
CA GLN A 191 1.93 -0.17 14.49
C GLN A 191 1.98 0.66 15.78
N GLN A 192 1.22 0.28 16.81
CA GLN A 192 1.21 1.02 18.07
C GLN A 192 2.44 0.64 18.92
N ASN A 193 3.36 1.58 19.13
CA ASN A 193 4.53 1.35 19.96
C ASN A 193 4.16 1.27 21.46
N ILE A 194 5.15 1.03 22.34
CA ILE A 194 4.94 0.91 23.80
C ILE A 194 4.49 2.21 24.50
N ARG A 195 4.71 3.38 23.90
CA ARG A 195 4.22 4.67 24.41
C ARG A 195 2.77 4.98 23.98
N GLY A 196 2.29 4.35 22.90
CA GLY A 196 0.93 4.57 22.37
C GLY A 196 0.90 5.25 21.00
N TRP A 197 2.04 5.68 20.49
CA TRP A 197 2.18 6.31 19.18
C TRP A 197 1.91 5.32 18.05
N LEU A 198 1.26 5.79 16.99
CA LEU A 198 0.95 5.05 15.77
C LEU A 198 1.72 5.69 14.62
N GLY A 199 2.59 4.94 13.96
CA GLY A 199 3.44 5.44 12.86
C GLY A 199 4.92 5.50 13.21
N ARG A 200 5.67 6.27 12.42
CA ARG A 200 7.14 6.24 12.43
C ARG A 200 7.72 6.95 13.65
N LEU A 201 8.75 6.35 14.25
CA LEU A 201 9.56 6.94 15.30
C LEU A 201 10.89 7.44 14.72
N ARG A 202 11.55 8.39 15.39
CA ARG A 202 12.94 8.74 15.07
C ARG A 202 13.84 7.53 15.31
N GLU A 203 14.98 7.52 14.65
CA GLU A 203 16.06 6.57 14.91
C GLU A 203 16.36 6.55 16.43
N GLY A 204 16.42 5.36 17.03
CA GLY A 204 16.52 5.18 18.48
C GLY A 204 15.18 5.07 19.24
N GLY A 205 14.02 5.25 18.59
CA GLY A 205 12.70 4.83 19.12
C GLY A 205 12.14 5.62 20.31
N LEU A 206 12.87 6.61 20.83
CA LEU A 206 12.49 7.36 22.04
C LEU A 206 11.57 8.56 21.76
N TRP A 207 11.60 9.10 20.54
CA TRP A 207 10.89 10.33 20.16
C TRP A 207 9.99 10.10 18.94
N TYR A 208 8.72 10.51 19.05
CA TYR A 208 7.82 10.53 17.90
C TYR A 208 8.20 11.68 16.97
N VAL A 209 8.27 11.41 15.68
CA VAL A 209 8.51 12.45 14.68
C VAL A 209 7.19 13.19 14.47
N ARG A 210 7.07 14.44 14.97
CA ARG A 210 5.81 15.16 14.87
C ARG A 210 5.41 15.45 13.41
N ASP A 211 6.34 15.40 12.47
CA ASP A 211 6.06 15.48 11.01
C ASP A 211 5.07 14.41 10.52
N TRP A 212 4.86 13.33 11.29
CA TRP A 212 3.88 12.29 10.98
C TRP A 212 2.62 12.36 11.85
N LEU A 213 2.45 13.40 12.67
CA LEU A 213 1.37 13.54 13.65
C LEU A 213 -0.03 13.41 13.03
N LEU A 214 -0.22 13.86 11.79
CA LEU A 214 -1.48 13.67 11.07
C LEU A 214 -1.85 12.18 10.91
N ASN A 215 -0.86 11.32 10.65
CA ASN A 215 -1.08 9.87 10.52
C ASN A 215 -1.51 9.26 11.85
N HIS A 216 -0.85 9.65 12.94
CA HIS A 216 -1.26 9.22 14.27
C HIS A 216 -2.66 9.72 14.61
N ALA A 217 -2.96 10.99 14.37
CA ALA A 217 -4.27 11.58 14.65
C ALA A 217 -5.41 10.87 13.90
N LEU A 218 -5.22 10.56 12.61
CA LEU A 218 -6.18 9.77 11.82
C LEU A 218 -6.38 8.36 12.39
N ALA A 219 -5.30 7.69 12.80
CA ALA A 219 -5.39 6.36 13.40
C ALA A 219 -6.06 6.38 14.78
N THR A 220 -5.79 7.41 15.60
CA THR A 220 -6.47 7.64 16.89
C THR A 220 -7.96 7.90 16.68
N LEU A 221 -8.31 8.74 15.70
CA LEU A 221 -9.69 8.99 15.29
C LEU A 221 -10.41 7.70 14.92
N PHE A 222 -9.79 6.87 14.08
CA PHE A 222 -10.33 5.56 13.70
C PHE A 222 -10.56 4.65 14.91
N LEU A 223 -9.56 4.48 15.79
CA LEU A 223 -9.66 3.60 16.97
C LEU A 223 -10.77 4.04 17.93
N CYS A 224 -10.84 5.34 18.24
CA CYS A 224 -11.84 5.88 19.17
C CYS A 224 -13.25 5.76 18.59
N ARG A 225 -13.42 6.09 17.30
CA ARG A 225 -14.70 5.92 16.63
C ARG A 225 -15.13 4.47 16.55
N LEU A 226 -14.20 3.55 16.22
CA LEU A 226 -14.49 2.12 16.17
C LEU A 226 -14.89 1.59 17.56
N LEU A 227 -14.17 1.96 18.62
CA LEU A 227 -14.55 1.65 20.00
C LEU A 227 -15.99 2.10 20.29
N ARG A 228 -16.31 3.36 20.00
CA ARG A 228 -17.65 3.92 20.24
C ARG A 228 -18.74 3.17 19.50
N ILE A 229 -18.59 2.92 18.20
CA ILE A 229 -19.68 2.34 17.39
C ILE A 229 -19.79 0.82 17.52
N SER A 230 -18.69 0.12 17.84
CA SER A 230 -18.69 -1.34 17.95
C SER A 230 -18.88 -1.85 19.38
N GLY A 231 -18.72 -0.97 20.39
CA GLY A 231 -18.69 -1.34 21.80
C GLY A 231 -17.58 -2.32 22.16
N ASP A 232 -16.54 -2.46 21.32
CA ASP A 232 -15.47 -3.42 21.56
C ASP A 232 -14.48 -2.93 22.62
N GLU A 233 -14.71 -3.38 23.85
CA GLU A 233 -13.93 -2.97 25.00
C GLU A 233 -12.43 -3.36 24.92
N ALA A 234 -12.07 -4.33 24.06
CA ALA A 234 -10.68 -4.65 23.77
C ALA A 234 -9.93 -3.44 23.16
N LEU A 235 -10.63 -2.52 22.51
CA LEU A 235 -10.07 -1.31 21.91
C LEU A 235 -9.84 -0.18 22.93
N ARG A 236 -10.42 -0.25 24.13
CA ARG A 236 -10.33 0.83 25.13
C ARG A 236 -8.88 1.15 25.50
N ARG A 237 -8.07 0.12 25.78
CA ARG A 237 -6.66 0.31 26.16
C ARG A 237 -5.82 0.88 25.01
N PRO A 238 -5.83 0.31 23.78
CA PRO A 238 -5.14 0.91 22.63
C PRO A 238 -5.57 2.35 22.34
N ALA A 239 -6.88 2.63 22.35
CA ALA A 239 -7.41 3.96 22.08
C ALA A 239 -6.96 4.98 23.12
N LEU A 240 -7.04 4.65 24.42
CA LEU A 240 -6.58 5.54 25.49
C LEU A 240 -5.09 5.88 25.38
N ARG A 241 -4.25 4.90 25.01
CA ARG A 241 -2.82 5.13 24.80
C ARG A 241 -2.54 6.07 23.63
N ALA A 242 -3.30 5.93 22.54
CA ALA A 242 -3.20 6.83 21.40
C ALA A 242 -3.71 8.25 21.74
N VAL A 243 -4.78 8.37 22.51
CA VAL A 243 -5.29 9.65 23.02
C VAL A 243 -4.26 10.38 23.89
N ARG A 244 -3.56 9.66 24.78
CA ARG A 244 -2.49 10.25 25.60
C ARG A 244 -1.38 10.85 24.74
N CYS A 245 -1.01 10.20 23.64
CA CYS A 245 -0.04 10.77 22.70
C CYS A 245 -0.55 12.06 22.04
N LEU A 246 -1.84 12.18 21.71
CA LEU A 246 -2.40 13.45 21.23
C LEU A 246 -2.32 14.55 22.29
N LEU A 247 -2.62 14.23 23.54
CA LEU A 247 -2.51 15.20 24.65
C LEU A 247 -1.05 15.64 24.87
N GLU A 248 -0.10 14.70 24.83
CA GLU A 248 1.34 14.99 24.90
C GLU A 248 1.82 15.83 23.71
N ALA A 249 1.18 15.73 22.55
CA ALA A 249 1.56 16.42 21.32
C ALA A 249 1.09 17.88 21.23
N GLN A 250 0.17 18.31 22.11
CA GLN A 250 -0.37 19.66 22.06
C GLN A 250 0.72 20.66 22.44
N THR A 251 0.92 21.68 21.61
CA THR A 251 1.92 22.71 21.85
C THR A 251 1.43 23.73 22.88
N PRO A 252 2.33 24.52 23.49
CA PRO A 252 1.94 25.62 24.39
C PRO A 252 1.00 26.66 23.72
N SER A 253 1.07 26.80 22.39
CA SER A 253 0.12 27.59 21.60
C SER A 253 -1.27 26.96 21.47
N SER A 254 -1.56 25.91 22.25
CA SER A 254 -2.84 25.22 22.33
C SER A 254 -3.25 24.50 21.02
N ALA A 255 -2.28 24.15 20.17
CA ALA A 255 -2.50 23.60 18.84
C ALA A 255 -1.67 22.33 18.59
N TRP A 256 -1.83 21.73 17.41
CA TRP A 256 -0.98 20.65 16.93
C TRP A 256 -0.35 21.02 15.59
N GLY A 257 0.81 20.44 15.31
CA GLY A 257 1.54 20.73 14.09
C GLY A 257 2.84 19.94 14.02
N TYR A 258 3.63 20.26 13.01
CA TYR A 258 4.88 19.55 12.67
C TYR A 258 6.09 20.17 13.37
N ASP A 259 7.20 19.45 13.40
CA ASP A 259 8.43 20.00 13.95
C ASP A 259 9.00 21.05 12.98
N GLY A 260 9.49 22.18 13.50
CA GLY A 260 10.05 23.26 12.67
C GLY A 260 9.05 24.13 11.91
N GLU A 261 7.83 23.64 11.64
CA GLU A 261 6.78 24.41 10.93
C GLU A 261 5.77 25.09 11.87
N GLY A 262 5.70 24.65 13.13
CA GLY A 262 4.76 25.20 14.11
C GLY A 262 3.32 24.65 13.96
N PRO A 263 2.32 25.35 14.52
CA PRO A 263 0.92 24.94 14.48
C PRO A 263 0.36 24.78 13.06
N ASN A 264 -0.38 23.71 12.81
CA ASN A 264 -1.06 23.44 11.55
C ASN A 264 -2.55 23.21 11.79
N ILE A 265 -3.40 23.97 11.09
CA ILE A 265 -4.86 23.92 11.29
C ILE A 265 -5.46 22.57 10.92
N VAL A 266 -4.99 21.93 9.85
CA VAL A 266 -5.50 20.62 9.41
C VAL A 266 -5.17 19.55 10.46
N VAL A 267 -3.92 19.52 10.93
CA VAL A 267 -3.49 18.59 11.98
C VAL A 267 -4.28 18.82 13.26
N SER A 268 -4.43 20.09 13.66
CA SER A 268 -5.18 20.48 14.85
C SER A 268 -6.65 20.03 14.79
N CYS A 269 -7.33 20.25 13.65
CA CYS A 269 -8.70 19.80 13.46
C CYS A 269 -8.83 18.28 13.61
N VAL A 270 -7.94 17.49 13.00
CA VAL A 270 -8.00 16.03 13.09
C VAL A 270 -7.70 15.54 14.51
N CYS A 271 -6.75 16.17 15.23
CA CYS A 271 -6.51 15.86 16.64
C CYS A 271 -7.76 16.10 17.50
N VAL A 272 -8.42 17.25 17.32
CA VAL A 272 -9.67 17.58 18.03
C VAL A 272 -10.78 16.57 17.69
N MET A 273 -10.93 16.19 16.41
CA MET A 273 -11.89 15.16 16.00
C MET A 273 -11.63 13.82 16.71
N GLY A 274 -10.36 13.40 16.79
CA GLY A 274 -9.97 12.18 17.50
C GLY A 274 -10.29 12.23 18.99
N LEU A 275 -9.99 13.35 19.65
CA LEU A 275 -10.33 13.58 21.06
C LEU A 275 -11.84 13.61 21.30
N ARG A 276 -12.62 14.20 20.40
CA ARG A 276 -14.10 14.20 20.49
C ARG A 276 -14.67 12.79 20.37
N GLU A 277 -14.17 11.98 19.45
CA GLU A 277 -14.56 10.57 19.36
C GLU A 277 -14.13 9.78 20.61
N ALA A 278 -12.99 10.10 21.22
CA ALA A 278 -12.54 9.51 22.48
C ALA A 278 -13.47 9.84 23.66
N GLU A 279 -13.85 11.11 23.81
CA GLU A 279 -14.82 11.57 24.81
C GLU A 279 -16.16 10.86 24.63
N ALA A 280 -16.67 10.81 23.39
CA ALA A 280 -17.91 10.12 23.04
C ALA A 280 -17.84 8.60 23.22
N ALA A 281 -16.65 7.99 23.16
CA ALA A 281 -16.40 6.59 23.51
C ALA A 281 -16.29 6.35 25.03
N GLY A 282 -16.43 7.40 25.85
CA GLY A 282 -16.32 7.35 27.31
C GLY A 282 -14.88 7.26 27.83
N LEU A 283 -13.88 7.61 27.03
CA LEU A 283 -12.50 7.75 27.51
C LEU A 283 -12.36 9.02 28.36
N LYS A 284 -11.56 8.94 29.43
CA LYS A 284 -11.38 10.04 30.39
C LYS A 284 -10.03 10.72 30.20
N PHE A 285 -10.06 12.03 30.04
CA PHE A 285 -8.90 12.93 29.93
C PHE A 285 -9.33 14.37 30.27
N PRO A 286 -8.39 15.32 30.50
CA PRO A 286 -8.73 16.69 30.83
C PRO A 286 -9.51 17.39 29.70
N GLY A 287 -10.69 17.95 30.01
CA GLY A 287 -11.54 18.64 29.04
C GLY A 287 -11.00 20.00 28.58
N SER A 288 -10.07 20.60 29.33
CA SER A 288 -9.42 21.89 29.02
C SER A 288 -8.77 21.88 27.63
N VAL A 289 -8.34 20.71 27.15
CA VAL A 289 -7.75 20.51 25.82
C VAL A 289 -8.61 21.10 24.69
N PHE A 290 -9.94 21.08 24.81
CA PHE A 290 -10.86 21.62 23.81
C PHE A 290 -10.98 23.14 23.88
N GLU A 291 -10.93 23.72 25.08
CA GLU A 291 -10.93 25.18 25.28
C GLU A 291 -9.64 25.77 24.72
N ASP A 292 -8.52 25.10 25.00
CA ASP A 292 -7.19 25.41 24.47
C ASP A 292 -7.23 25.41 22.93
N ALA A 293 -7.70 24.33 22.31
CA ALA A 293 -7.79 24.22 20.86
C ALA A 293 -8.73 25.29 20.25
N ALA A 294 -9.83 25.61 20.92
CA ALA A 294 -10.77 26.64 20.47
C ALA A 294 -10.14 28.05 20.49
N ARG A 295 -9.28 28.36 21.46
CA ARG A 295 -8.53 29.64 21.47
C ARG A 295 -7.61 29.76 20.26
N PHE A 296 -6.91 28.69 19.89
CA PHE A 296 -6.06 28.69 18.70
C PHE A 296 -6.89 28.96 17.42
N ALA A 297 -7.99 28.23 17.23
CA ALA A 297 -8.82 28.36 16.02
C ALA A 297 -9.37 29.79 15.84
N LYS A 298 -9.76 30.46 16.94
CA LYS A 298 -10.24 31.85 16.92
C LYS A 298 -9.17 32.86 16.51
N ASN A 299 -7.89 32.56 16.74
CA ASN A 299 -6.77 33.45 16.42
C ASN A 299 -6.21 33.22 15.01
N CYS A 300 -6.72 32.23 14.26
CA CYS A 300 -6.32 31.94 12.88
C CYS A 300 -7.27 32.55 11.82
N ILE A 301 -8.36 33.18 12.24
CA ILE A 301 -9.35 33.90 11.40
C ILE A 301 -9.17 35.39 11.66
#